data_AF-A0A259N9T0-F1
#
_entry.id   AF-A0A259N9T0-F1
#
_cell.length_a   1.000
_cell.length_b   1.000
_cell.length_c   1.000
_cell.angle_alpha   90.00
_cell.angle_beta   90.00
_cell.angle_gamma   90.00
#
_symmetry.space_group_name_H-M   'P 1'
#
loop_
_entity.id
_entity.type
_entity.pdbx_description
1 polymer ?
#
loop_
_entity_poly.entity_id
_entity_poly.type
_entity_poly.pdbx_seq_one_letter_code
_entity_poly.pdbx_strand_id
1 'polypeptide(L)'
;MNAVESKTSKQEWLPFASVVAIFWLSFFGIAYSIFPYVIIGEMTLWQAAAATESLWVIFWGAIVVLPTILGYTLFSYRIFKGKASTLTYY
;
A
#
# COMPACT_ATOMS: atom_id res chain seq x y z
N MET A 1 32.36 -4.84 25.13
CA MET A 1 31.70 -3.74 24.39
C MET A 1 31.53 -4.24 22.98
N ASN A 2 30.40 -4.92 22.71
CA ASN A 2 30.26 -5.76 21.52
C ASN A 2 29.89 -4.90 20.32
N ALA A 3 30.69 -5.05 19.27
CA ALA A 3 30.47 -4.45 17.98
C ALA A 3 29.05 -4.75 17.51
N VAL A 4 28.22 -3.70 17.39
CA VAL A 4 27.01 -3.74 16.59
C VAL A 4 27.47 -4.09 15.18
N GLU A 5 27.19 -5.32 14.74
CA GLU A 5 27.46 -5.76 13.37
C GLU A 5 26.82 -4.77 12.39
N SER A 6 27.65 -3.92 11.78
CA SER A 6 27.25 -3.11 10.63
C SER A 6 27.26 -4.02 9.41
N LYS A 7 26.16 -4.74 9.20
CA LYS A 7 25.93 -5.50 7.97
C LYS A 7 25.78 -4.56 6.79
N THR A 8 26.90 -4.41 6.10
CA THR A 8 27.11 -3.96 4.71
C THR A 8 25.83 -3.90 3.86
N SER A 9 25.58 -2.66 3.40
CA SER A 9 24.58 -2.22 2.45
C SER A 9 24.64 -2.97 1.11
N LYS A 10 23.66 -3.85 0.86
CA LYS A 10 23.19 -4.20 -0.49
C LYS A 10 21.66 -4.34 -0.59
N GLN A 11 20.98 -4.09 0.52
CA GLN A 11 19.55 -4.30 0.71
C GLN A 11 18.93 -3.07 1.39
N GLU A 12 19.25 -1.86 0.91
CA GLU A 12 18.62 -0.61 1.40
C GLU A 12 17.09 -0.65 1.23
N TRP A 13 16.58 -1.48 0.31
CA TRP A 13 15.16 -1.66 0.06
C TRP A 13 14.46 -2.67 0.99
N LEU A 14 15.21 -3.54 1.69
CA LEU A 14 14.63 -4.53 2.61
C LEU A 14 13.84 -3.89 3.76
N PRO A 15 14.37 -2.92 4.53
CA PRO A 15 13.61 -2.35 5.64
C PRO A 15 12.32 -1.68 5.14
N PHE A 16 12.36 -1.03 3.97
CA PHE A 16 11.18 -0.46 3.34
C PHE A 16 10.15 -1.54 2.96
N ALA A 17 10.56 -2.60 2.28
CA ALA A 17 9.68 -3.70 1.89
C ALA A 17 9.09 -4.43 3.10
N SER A 18 9.87 -4.62 4.16
CA SER A 18 9.41 -5.25 5.41
C SER A 18 8.33 -4.42 6.11
N VAL A 19 8.48 -3.09 6.18
CA VAL A 19 7.45 -2.22 6.76
C VAL A 19 6.18 -2.25 5.91
N VAL A 20 6.31 -2.19 4.58
CA VAL A 20 5.15 -2.33 3.67
C VAL A 20 4.44 -3.67 3.89
N ALA A 21 5.18 -4.76 4.03
CA ALA A 21 4.61 -6.08 4.30
C ALA A 21 3.87 -6.13 5.65
N ILE A 22 4.47 -5.60 6.72
CA ILE A 22 3.84 -5.55 8.05
C ILE A 22 2.54 -4.74 7.99
N PHE A 23 2.55 -3.56 7.35
CA PHE A 23 1.35 -2.75 7.16
C PHE A 23 0.25 -3.52 6.41
N TRP A 24 0.60 -4.17 5.30
CA TRP A 24 -0.32 -5.00 4.54
C TRP A 24 -0.92 -6.14 5.39
N LEU A 25 -0.09 -6.84 6.17
CA LEU A 25 -0.55 -7.88 7.09
C LEU A 25 -1.49 -7.32 8.16
N SER A 26 -1.19 -6.15 8.74
CA SER A 26 -2.07 -5.50 9.72
C SER A 26 -3.43 -5.14 9.14
N PHE A 27 -3.46 -4.59 7.91
CA PHE A 27 -4.72 -4.29 7.22
C PHE A 27 -5.54 -5.56 6.96
N PHE A 28 -4.90 -6.64 6.49
CA PHE A 28 -5.57 -7.92 6.31
C PHE A 28 -6.06 -8.54 7.61
N GLY A 29 -5.28 -8.45 8.70
CA GLY A 29 -5.67 -8.94 10.01
C GLY A 29 -6.93 -8.25 10.54
N ILE A 30 -7.02 -6.93 10.37
CA ILE A 30 -8.22 -6.17 10.73
C ILE A 30 -9.39 -6.56 9.83
N ALA A 31 -9.21 -6.59 8.52
CA ALA A 31 -10.26 -6.93 7.57
C ALA A 31 -10.83 -8.34 7.80
N TYR A 32 -9.95 -9.32 8.07
CA TYR A 32 -10.35 -10.69 8.37
C TYR A 32 -11.08 -10.80 9.73
N SER A 33 -10.68 -10.01 10.72
CA SER A 33 -11.29 -10.01 12.05
C SER A 33 -12.75 -9.54 12.03
N ILE A 34 -13.09 -8.55 11.19
CA ILE A 34 -14.44 -7.97 11.11
C ILE A 34 -15.37 -8.71 10.14
N PHE A 35 -14.83 -9.46 9.18
CA PHE A 35 -15.62 -10.23 8.22
C PHE A 35 -16.52 -11.26 8.95
N PRO A 36 -17.85 -11.35 8.70
CA PRO A 36 -18.63 -10.84 7.55
C PRO A 36 -19.35 -9.49 7.80
N TYR A 37 -19.04 -8.80 8.90
CA TYR A 37 -19.68 -7.55 9.28
C TYR A 37 -18.83 -6.35 8.86
N VAL A 38 -19.47 -5.30 8.33
CA VAL A 38 -18.80 -4.00 8.13
C VAL A 38 -18.76 -3.25 9.45
N ILE A 39 -19.84 -3.36 10.23
CA ILE A 39 -19.96 -2.87 11.60
C ILE A 39 -20.51 -4.03 12.44
N ILE A 40 -19.72 -4.50 13.41
CA ILE A 40 -20.06 -5.65 14.25
C ILE A 40 -21.40 -5.37 14.95
N GLY A 41 -22.40 -6.22 14.70
CA GLY A 41 -23.71 -6.15 15.32
C GLY A 41 -24.74 -5.25 14.62
N GLU A 42 -24.32 -4.41 13.66
CA GLU A 42 -25.21 -3.45 12.99
C GLU A 42 -25.46 -3.78 11.51
N MET A 43 -24.40 -4.06 10.74
CA MET A 43 -24.54 -4.20 9.29
C MET A 43 -23.56 -5.22 8.69
N THR A 44 -24.12 -6.17 7.92
CA THR A 44 -23.36 -7.18 7.17
C THR A 44 -22.85 -6.62 5.84
N LEU A 45 -21.80 -7.22 5.27
CA LEU A 45 -21.22 -6.82 3.98
C LEU A 45 -22.26 -6.73 2.85
N TRP A 46 -23.24 -7.63 2.87
CA TRP A 46 -24.29 -7.74 1.85
C TRP A 46 -25.35 -6.65 1.99
N GLN A 47 -25.65 -6.24 3.21
CA GLN A 47 -26.62 -5.19 3.49
C GLN A 47 -26.01 -3.78 3.37
N ALA A 48 -24.68 -3.69 3.53
CA ALA A 48 -23.89 -2.50 3.25
C ALA A 48 -23.69 -2.24 1.75
N ALA A 49 -23.94 -3.23 0.90
CA ALA A 49 -23.74 -3.10 -0.54
C ALA A 49 -24.77 -2.13 -1.12
N ALA A 50 -24.28 -1.14 -1.88
CA ALA A 50 -25.13 -0.22 -2.63
C ALA A 50 -25.94 -0.97 -3.71
N ALA A 51 -26.99 -0.32 -4.22
CA ALA A 51 -27.78 -0.85 -5.34
C ALA A 51 -26.86 -1.31 -6.49
N THR A 52 -27.16 -2.47 -7.07
CA THR A 52 -26.30 -3.17 -8.04
C THR A 52 -25.89 -2.27 -9.22
N GLU A 53 -26.81 -1.43 -9.71
CA GLU A 53 -26.56 -0.47 -10.80
C GLU A 53 -25.49 0.56 -10.43
N SER A 54 -25.55 1.14 -9.23
CA SER A 54 -24.56 2.11 -8.76
C SER A 54 -23.18 1.46 -8.55
N LEU A 55 -23.16 0.21 -8.09
CA LEU A 55 -21.91 -0.54 -7.90
C LEU A 55 -21.20 -0.80 -9.24
N TRP A 56 -21.95 -1.10 -10.30
CA TRP A 56 -21.41 -1.26 -11.66
C TRP A 56 -20.77 0.02 -12.20
N VAL A 57 -21.38 1.18 -11.97
CA VAL A 57 -20.81 2.48 -12.37
C VAL A 57 -19.48 2.74 -11.66
N ILE A 58 -19.43 2.52 -10.34
CA ILE A 58 -18.21 2.68 -9.54
C ILE A 58 -17.13 1.68 -9.99
N PHE A 59 -17.52 0.44 -10.32
CA PHE A 59 -16.60 -0.59 -10.78
C PHE A 59 -15.89 -0.20 -12.08
N TRP A 60 -16.64 0.31 -13.07
CA TRP A 60 -16.05 0.82 -14.30
C TRP A 60 -15.15 2.04 -14.05
N GLY A 61 -15.57 2.95 -13.18
CA GLY A 61 -14.72 4.06 -12.73
C GLY A 61 -13.42 3.57 -12.11
N ALA A 62 -13.48 2.58 -11.22
CA ALA A 62 -12.32 2.00 -10.56
C ALA A 62 -11.36 1.31 -11.54
N ILE A 63 -11.88 0.60 -12.54
CA ILE A 63 -11.08 -0.03 -13.60
C ILE A 63 -10.23 0.99 -14.37
N VAL A 64 -10.70 2.21 -14.57
CA VAL A 64 -9.94 3.25 -15.30
C VAL A 64 -9.05 4.05 -14.35
N VAL A 65 -9.58 4.41 -13.18
CA VAL A 65 -8.90 5.28 -12.22
C VAL A 65 -7.74 4.57 -11.52
N LEU A 66 -7.92 3.32 -11.07
CA LEU A 66 -6.86 2.58 -10.39
C LEU A 66 -5.58 2.39 -11.22
N PRO A 67 -5.62 1.93 -12.49
CA PRO A 67 -4.41 1.81 -13.29
C PRO A 67 -3.79 3.17 -13.60
N THR A 68 -4.59 4.24 -13.71
CA THR A 68 -4.08 5.61 -13.89
C THR A 68 -3.28 6.05 -12.65
N ILE A 69 -3.82 5.82 -11.45
CA ILE A 69 -3.14 6.14 -10.18
C ILE A 69 -1.86 5.32 -10.04
N LEU A 70 -1.92 4.01 -10.31
CA LEU A 70 -0.75 3.13 -10.25
C LEU A 70 0.31 3.54 -11.28
N GLY A 71 -0.10 3.89 -12.49
CA GLY A 71 0.79 4.38 -13.55
C GLY A 71 1.50 5.65 -13.13
N TYR A 72 0.78 6.63 -12.59
CA TYR A 72 1.35 7.87 -12.07
C TYR A 72 2.31 7.62 -10.89
N THR A 73 1.92 6.74 -9.96
CA THR A 73 2.74 6.42 -8.78
C THR A 73 4.02 5.72 -9.18
N LEU A 74 3.95 4.77 -10.11
CA LEU A 74 5.11 4.06 -10.65
C LEU A 74 6.02 5.01 -11.46
N PHE A 75 5.43 5.91 -12.25
CA PHE A 75 6.17 6.92 -12.99
C PHE A 75 6.89 7.90 -12.05
N SER A 76 6.21 8.35 -10.99
CA SER A 76 6.81 9.18 -9.93
C SER A 76 7.96 8.45 -9.23
N TYR A 77 7.78 7.16 -8.89
CA TYR A 77 8.87 6.38 -8.31
C TYR A 77 10.03 6.17 -9.29
N ARG A 78 9.76 6.03 -10.60
CA ARG A 78 10.78 5.91 -11.65
C ARG A 78 11.55 7.22 -11.85
N ILE A 79 10.88 8.37 -11.91
CA ILE A 79 11.52 9.67 -12.16
C ILE A 79 12.39 10.10 -10.97
N PHE A 80 11.95 9.85 -9.73
CA PHE A 80 12.68 10.19 -8.50
C PHE A 80 13.61 9.08 -7.99
N LYS A 81 13.82 8.00 -8.77
CA LYS A 81 14.77 6.93 -8.39
C LYS A 81 16.24 7.34 -8.51
N GLY A 82 16.53 8.56 -8.96
CA GLY A 82 17.89 9.11 -8.99
C GLY A 82 18.41 9.30 -7.57
N LYS A 83 19.51 8.63 -7.21
CA LYS A 83 20.20 8.86 -5.92
C LYS A 83 20.61 10.34 -5.86
N ALA A 84 20.25 11.04 -4.77
CA ALA A 84 20.68 12.41 -4.53
C ALA A 84 22.22 12.43 -4.48
N SER A 85 22.84 13.04 -5.48
CA SER A 85 24.29 13.21 -5.53
C SER A 85 24.68 14.25 -4.48
N THR A 86 25.57 13.86 -3.56
CA THR A 86 26.15 14.77 -2.58
C THR A 86 26.99 15.81 -3.34
N LEU A 87 26.48 17.04 -3.44
CA LEU A 87 27.23 18.17 -3.94
C LEU A 87 28.37 18.46 -2.96
N THR A 88 29.58 18.05 -3.33
CA THR A 88 30.82 18.48 -2.68
C THR A 88 31.08 19.92 -3.10
N TYR A 89 30.77 20.88 -2.23
CA TYR A 89 31.28 22.24 -2.36
C TYR A 89 32.76 22.24 -1.96
N TYR A 90 33.60 22.75 -2.87
CA TYR A 90 35.03 23.03 -2.64
C TYR A 90 35.20 24.31 -1.82
#